data_AF-A0AAV0ELB4-F1
#
_entry.id   AF-A0AAV0ELB4-F1
#
_cell.length_a   1.000
_cell.length_b   1.000
_cell.length_c   1.000
_cell.angle_alpha   90.00
_cell.angle_beta   90.00
_cell.angle_gamma   90.00
#
_symmetry.space_group_name_H-M   'P 1'
#
loop_
_entity.id
_entity.type
_entity.pdbx_description
1 polymer ?
#
loop_
_entity_poly.entity_id
_entity_poly.type
_entity_poly.pdbx_seq_one_letter_code
_entity_poly.pdbx_strand_id
1 'polypeptide(L)'
;MGTDMRQSFFFSEVVTPQQKLYDGRLFPAVLSPHPNASLHHSLPLAVKLQKQWLEALLHQSGAILFTGFPVSSASGFNDVVEAFGYEELPYIGGAAPRTNVVGRVYTANEAPPDQNILFHHEMAQVLKHPSKLFFYCEVEPRSGGETPIVLSHVVYEKMKNKYPEFVERLEEDGLIYTRVLGEEDNPLSAIGQGWRSTFLTSDKSVAEMLV
;
A
#
# COMPACT_ATOMS: atom_id res chain seq x y z
N MET A 1 -4.00 -14.05 -30.52
CA MET A 1 -3.83 -12.82 -31.33
C MET A 1 -4.34 -11.65 -30.53
N GLY A 2 -3.58 -10.70 -30.02
CA GLY A 2 -2.15 -10.58 -29.78
C GLY A 2 -1.99 -9.74 -28.51
N THR A 3 -1.20 -10.20 -27.55
CA THR A 3 -0.75 -9.36 -26.44
C THR A 3 0.40 -8.53 -26.96
N ASP A 4 0.16 -7.23 -27.15
CA ASP A 4 1.16 -6.23 -27.50
C ASP A 4 2.22 -6.19 -26.38
N MET A 5 3.20 -7.11 -26.47
CA MET A 5 4.50 -6.99 -25.80
C MET A 5 5.22 -5.80 -26.43
N ARG A 6 4.77 -4.58 -26.14
CA ARG A 6 5.69 -3.45 -26.12
C ARG A 6 6.68 -3.77 -25.00
N GLN A 7 7.76 -4.46 -25.35
CA GLN A 7 8.91 -4.66 -24.47
C GLN A 7 9.24 -3.29 -23.88
N SER A 8 9.21 -3.22 -22.55
CA SER A 8 9.58 -2.00 -21.89
C SER A 8 11.06 -1.73 -22.14
N PHE A 9 11.39 -0.53 -22.61
CA PHE A 9 12.77 -0.12 -22.84
C PHE A 9 13.54 0.06 -21.51
N PHE A 10 12.84 0.35 -20.41
CA PHE A 10 13.44 0.64 -19.11
C PHE A 10 13.30 -0.51 -18.10
N PHE A 11 12.31 -1.38 -18.28
CA PHE A 11 11.96 -2.43 -17.33
C PHE A 11 12.11 -3.81 -17.95
N SER A 12 12.68 -4.74 -17.19
CA SER A 12 12.57 -6.18 -17.44
C SER A 12 11.64 -6.79 -16.40
N GLU A 13 10.68 -7.59 -16.85
CA GLU A 13 9.91 -8.44 -15.93
C GLU A 13 10.82 -9.56 -15.43
N VAL A 14 10.84 -9.75 -14.11
CA VAL A 14 11.62 -10.81 -13.46
C VAL A 14 10.73 -11.68 -12.60
N VAL A 15 11.16 -12.93 -12.41
CA VAL A 15 10.43 -13.90 -11.58
C VAL A 15 11.16 -14.07 -10.26
N THR A 16 10.41 -14.03 -9.16
CA THR A 16 10.91 -14.32 -7.81
C THR A 16 10.25 -15.56 -7.22
N PRO A 17 10.93 -16.31 -6.34
CA PRO A 17 10.37 -17.53 -5.74
C PRO A 17 9.06 -17.32 -4.96
N GLN A 18 8.82 -16.10 -4.47
CA GLN A 18 7.69 -15.76 -3.62
C GLN A 18 6.41 -15.43 -4.40
N GLN A 19 6.52 -15.10 -5.69
CA GLN A 19 5.36 -14.80 -6.53
C GLN A 19 4.41 -15.99 -6.63
N LYS A 20 3.11 -15.68 -6.75
CA LYS A 20 2.07 -16.68 -6.99
C LYS A 20 1.41 -16.45 -8.34
N LEU A 21 0.94 -17.52 -8.97
CA LEU A 21 0.20 -17.45 -10.21
C LEU A 21 -1.31 -17.44 -9.93
N TYR A 22 -2.02 -16.43 -10.41
CA TYR A 22 -3.48 -16.32 -10.38
C TYR A 22 -3.97 -15.98 -11.78
N ASP A 23 -4.92 -16.76 -12.31
CA ASP A 23 -5.48 -16.59 -13.67
C ASP A 23 -4.42 -16.40 -14.77
N GLY A 24 -3.33 -17.16 -14.67
CA GLY A 24 -2.21 -17.10 -15.63
C GLY A 24 -1.29 -15.88 -15.47
N ARG A 25 -1.40 -15.12 -14.38
CA ARG A 25 -0.58 -13.92 -14.11
C ARG A 25 0.16 -14.03 -12.78
N LEU A 26 1.41 -13.55 -12.75
CA LEU A 26 2.22 -13.52 -11.53
C LEU A 26 1.84 -12.34 -10.64
N PHE A 27 1.72 -12.60 -9.34
CA PHE A 27 1.42 -11.62 -8.30
C PHE A 27 2.52 -11.58 -7.23
N PRO A 28 3.07 -10.39 -6.91
CA PRO A 28 2.94 -9.13 -7.67
C PRO A 28 3.68 -9.22 -9.02
N ALA A 29 3.49 -8.27 -9.94
CA ALA A 29 4.45 -8.10 -11.03
C ALA A 29 5.78 -7.58 -10.45
N VAL A 30 6.93 -8.02 -10.97
CA VAL A 30 8.24 -7.58 -10.49
C VAL A 30 9.05 -7.04 -11.66
N LEU A 31 9.48 -5.79 -11.54
CA LEU A 31 10.22 -5.06 -12.56
C LEU A 31 11.62 -4.73 -12.06
N SER A 32 12.64 -5.06 -12.86
CA SER A 32 14.02 -4.64 -12.67
C SER A 32 14.46 -3.68 -13.78
N PRO A 33 15.59 -2.97 -13.65
CA PRO A 33 16.17 -2.24 -14.77
C PRO A 33 16.40 -3.18 -15.96
N HIS A 34 16.03 -2.72 -17.15
CA HIS A 34 16.33 -3.45 -18.38
C HIS A 34 17.85 -3.44 -18.63
N PRO A 35 18.49 -4.58 -19.00
CA PRO A 35 19.96 -4.66 -19.16
C PRO A 35 20.54 -3.65 -20.15
N ASN A 36 19.76 -3.29 -21.17
CA ASN A 36 20.14 -2.32 -22.20
C ASN A 36 19.68 -0.88 -21.89
N ALA A 37 19.01 -0.65 -20.76
CA ALA A 37 18.68 0.71 -20.35
C ALA A 37 19.98 1.45 -20.01
N SER A 38 20.14 2.66 -20.54
CA SER A 38 21.27 3.51 -20.15
C SER A 38 21.28 3.71 -18.64
N LEU A 39 22.46 3.62 -18.02
CA LEU A 39 22.71 3.94 -16.60
C LEU A 39 22.25 5.36 -16.22
N HIS A 40 22.02 6.24 -17.19
CA HIS A 40 21.49 7.58 -16.99
C HIS A 40 19.97 7.64 -16.80
N HIS A 41 19.24 6.54 -16.99
CA HIS A 41 17.79 6.53 -16.82
C HIS A 41 17.41 6.21 -15.37
N SER A 42 17.02 7.25 -14.64
CA SER A 42 16.49 7.11 -13.29
C SER A 42 15.08 6.49 -13.31
N LEU A 43 14.70 5.79 -12.24
CA LEU A 43 13.35 5.25 -12.08
C LEU A 43 12.24 6.31 -12.27
N PRO A 44 12.34 7.53 -11.72
CA PRO A 44 11.37 8.60 -11.98
C PRO A 44 11.19 8.92 -13.48
N LEU A 45 12.27 8.94 -14.26
CA LEU A 45 12.19 9.20 -15.70
C LEU A 45 11.51 8.04 -16.43
N ALA A 46 11.88 6.80 -16.10
CA ALA A 46 11.27 5.59 -16.67
C ALA A 46 9.76 5.53 -16.37
N VAL A 47 9.36 5.86 -15.14
CA VAL A 47 7.96 5.97 -14.72
C VAL A 47 7.22 7.00 -15.56
N LYS A 48 7.75 8.22 -15.73
CA LYS A 48 7.10 9.27 -16.54
C LYS A 48 6.91 8.84 -17.99
N LEU A 49 7.92 8.21 -18.60
CA LEU A 49 7.89 7.82 -20.01
C LEU A 49 7.02 6.60 -20.29
N GLN A 50 6.78 5.74 -19.30
CA GLN A 50 6.00 4.50 -19.47
C GLN A 50 4.81 4.38 -18.52
N LYS A 51 4.34 5.51 -17.97
CA LYS A 51 3.23 5.57 -17.02
C LYS A 51 2.02 4.75 -17.46
N GLN A 52 1.58 4.91 -18.70
CA GLN A 52 0.41 4.20 -19.22
C GLN A 52 0.59 2.67 -19.21
N TRP A 53 1.79 2.19 -19.54
CA TRP A 53 2.10 0.76 -19.49
C TRP A 53 2.15 0.25 -18.05
N LEU A 54 2.78 1.01 -17.13
CA LEU A 54 2.81 0.69 -15.71
C LEU A 54 1.41 0.66 -15.09
N GLU A 55 0.54 1.58 -15.47
CA GLU A 55 -0.87 1.60 -15.02
C GLU A 55 -1.65 0.41 -15.53
N ALA A 56 -1.46 0.03 -16.79
CA ALA A 56 -2.08 -1.17 -17.35
C ALA A 56 -1.58 -2.45 -16.66
N LEU A 57 -0.28 -2.53 -16.37
CA LEU A 57 0.31 -3.65 -15.62
C LEU A 57 -0.20 -3.68 -14.18
N LEU A 58 -0.27 -2.54 -13.50
CA LEU A 58 -0.79 -2.44 -12.13
C LEU A 58 -2.26 -2.85 -12.07
N HIS A 59 -3.06 -2.42 -13.04
CA HIS A 59 -4.47 -2.80 -13.14
C HIS A 59 -4.64 -4.32 -13.29
N GLN A 60 -3.75 -4.97 -14.04
CA GLN A 60 -3.81 -6.42 -14.28
C GLN A 60 -3.25 -7.26 -13.13
N SER A 61 -2.20 -6.77 -12.48
CA SER A 61 -1.45 -7.54 -11.47
C SER A 61 -1.82 -7.15 -10.04
N GLY A 62 -2.51 -6.04 -9.80
CA GLY A 62 -2.88 -5.55 -8.46
C GLY A 62 -1.73 -4.90 -7.68
N ALA A 63 -0.49 -5.32 -7.90
CA ALA A 63 0.72 -4.73 -7.32
C ALA A 63 1.94 -4.88 -8.24
N ILE A 64 2.87 -3.93 -8.14
CA ILE A 64 4.17 -3.95 -8.83
C ILE A 64 5.28 -3.73 -7.80
N LEU A 65 6.28 -4.61 -7.80
CA LEU A 65 7.55 -4.44 -7.09
C LEU A 65 8.60 -3.92 -8.07
N PHE A 66 9.17 -2.74 -7.80
CA PHE A 66 10.36 -2.25 -8.49
C PHE A 66 11.61 -2.66 -7.69
N THR A 67 12.51 -3.42 -8.30
CA THR A 67 13.73 -3.93 -7.65
C THR A 67 14.97 -3.63 -8.46
N GLY A 68 16.12 -3.41 -7.80
CA GLY A 68 17.39 -3.13 -8.46
C GLY A 68 17.56 -1.70 -9.00
N PHE A 69 16.63 -0.79 -8.71
CA PHE A 69 16.75 0.63 -9.06
C PHE A 69 17.53 1.40 -7.98
N PRO A 70 18.34 2.41 -8.35
CA PRO A 70 19.15 3.18 -7.41
C PRO A 70 18.32 4.25 -6.68
N VAL A 71 17.40 3.83 -5.81
CA VAL A 71 16.59 4.70 -4.94
C VAL A 71 17.08 4.53 -3.51
N SER A 72 17.95 5.43 -3.05
CA SER A 72 18.70 5.27 -1.79
C SER A 72 18.34 6.28 -0.70
N SER A 73 17.24 7.03 -0.85
CA SER A 73 16.77 7.98 0.17
C SER A 73 15.28 8.21 0.06
N ALA A 74 14.65 8.67 1.14
CA ALA A 74 13.29 9.15 1.15
C ALA A 74 13.01 10.23 0.09
N SER A 75 13.98 11.12 -0.20
CA SER A 75 13.83 12.13 -1.27
C SER A 75 13.80 11.49 -2.65
N GLY A 76 14.68 10.52 -2.92
CA GLY A 76 14.67 9.79 -4.19
C GLY A 76 13.39 8.97 -4.36
N PHE A 77 12.85 8.42 -3.26
CA PHE A 77 11.55 7.76 -3.28
C PHE A 77 10.40 8.75 -3.53
N ASN A 78 10.43 9.94 -2.92
CA ASN A 78 9.44 10.99 -3.20
C ASN A 78 9.45 11.37 -4.70
N ASP A 79 10.62 11.46 -5.34
CA ASP A 79 10.71 11.73 -6.78
C ASP A 79 10.03 10.64 -7.64
N VAL A 80 10.10 9.38 -7.20
CA VAL A 80 9.39 8.26 -7.85
C VAL A 80 7.88 8.41 -7.66
N VAL A 81 7.41 8.71 -6.45
CA VAL A 81 5.99 8.93 -6.16
C VAL A 81 5.43 10.08 -7.00
N GLU A 82 6.14 11.21 -7.04
CA GLU A 82 5.79 12.39 -7.86
C GLU A 82 5.80 12.05 -9.36
N ALA A 83 6.69 11.18 -9.83
CA ALA A 83 6.76 10.77 -11.23
C ALA A 83 5.51 10.03 -11.71
N PHE A 84 4.80 9.32 -10.82
CA PHE A 84 3.49 8.72 -11.16
C PHE A 84 2.41 9.79 -11.33
N GLY A 85 2.53 10.95 -10.71
CA GLY A 85 1.56 12.05 -10.82
C GLY A 85 0.17 11.68 -10.31
N TYR A 86 0.07 10.78 -9.32
CA TYR A 86 -1.18 10.53 -8.61
C TYR A 86 -1.44 11.68 -7.62
N GLU A 87 -2.72 11.94 -7.35
CA GLU A 87 -3.10 12.87 -6.29
C GLU A 87 -2.75 12.29 -4.92
N GLU A 88 -2.22 13.14 -4.04
CA GLU A 88 -1.99 12.77 -2.65
C GLU A 88 -3.33 12.69 -1.90
N LEU A 89 -3.48 11.66 -1.06
CA LEU A 89 -4.55 11.61 -0.09
C LEU A 89 -4.01 12.12 1.25
N PRO A 90 -4.54 13.24 1.79
CA PRO A 90 -4.17 13.68 3.13
C PRO A 90 -4.50 12.60 4.16
N TYR A 91 -3.56 12.31 5.07
CA TYR A 91 -3.75 11.32 6.11
C TYR A 91 -4.64 11.87 7.23
N ILE A 92 -5.96 11.80 7.03
CA ILE A 92 -6.99 12.26 7.97
C ILE A 92 -7.85 11.06 8.37
N GLY A 93 -8.04 10.84 9.67
CA GLY A 93 -8.84 9.73 10.20
C GLY A 93 -8.13 8.36 10.16
N GLY A 94 -6.81 8.35 9.91
CA GLY A 94 -6.00 7.15 10.09
C GLY A 94 -5.92 6.73 11.56
N ALA A 95 -5.59 5.46 11.79
CA ALA A 95 -5.61 4.84 13.12
C ALA A 95 -4.24 4.81 13.82
N ALA A 96 -3.17 5.14 13.10
CA ALA A 96 -1.79 5.09 13.56
C ALA A 96 -1.10 6.43 13.31
N PRO A 97 -0.18 6.84 14.20
CA PRO A 97 0.62 8.03 13.96
C PRO A 97 1.47 7.86 12.68
N ARG A 98 1.66 8.98 11.98
CA ARG A 98 2.50 9.09 10.79
C ARG A 98 3.41 10.28 10.95
N THR A 99 4.71 10.07 10.80
CA THR A 99 5.70 11.16 10.78
C THR A 99 6.04 11.49 9.34
N ASN A 100 5.84 12.75 8.92
CA ASN A 100 6.27 13.20 7.60
C ASN A 100 7.80 13.25 7.54
N VAL A 101 8.38 12.62 6.52
CA VAL A 101 9.83 12.60 6.30
C VAL A 101 10.23 13.65 5.27
N VAL A 102 9.62 13.61 4.09
CA VAL A 102 9.86 14.58 3.00
C VAL A 102 8.72 14.50 1.99
N GLY A 103 8.20 15.66 1.56
CA GLY A 103 7.13 15.71 0.56
C GLY A 103 5.94 14.83 0.96
N ARG A 104 5.63 13.84 0.12
CA ARG A 104 4.52 12.89 0.29
C ARG A 104 4.93 11.58 0.99
N VAL A 105 6.14 11.53 1.55
CA VAL A 105 6.70 10.33 2.18
C VAL A 105 6.56 10.44 3.70
N TYR A 106 5.95 9.42 4.29
CA TYR A 106 5.70 9.29 5.72
C TYR A 106 6.25 7.96 6.24
N THR A 107 6.50 7.88 7.55
CA THR A 107 6.80 6.59 8.21
C THR A 107 5.60 5.64 8.14
N ALA A 108 5.85 4.37 7.81
CA ALA A 108 4.79 3.39 7.56
C ALA A 108 4.30 2.65 8.82
N ASN A 109 5.16 2.45 9.83
CA ASN A 109 4.80 1.75 11.06
C ASN A 109 5.64 2.28 12.23
N GLU A 110 4.97 2.63 13.33
CA GLU A 110 5.60 3.00 14.60
C GLU A 110 5.22 2.02 15.72
N ALA A 111 4.56 0.90 15.37
CA ALA A 111 4.26 -0.18 16.30
C ALA A 111 5.55 -0.95 16.70
N PRO A 112 5.56 -1.60 17.88
CA PRO A 112 6.70 -2.40 18.31
C PRO A 112 7.06 -3.50 17.28
N PRO A 113 8.36 -3.74 17.04
CA PRO A 113 8.82 -4.65 15.97
C PRO A 113 8.47 -6.13 16.23
N ASP A 114 8.10 -6.49 17.46
CA ASP A 114 7.67 -7.84 17.85
C ASP A 114 6.18 -8.10 17.59
N GLN A 115 5.42 -7.10 17.12
CA GLN A 115 4.00 -7.26 16.83
C GLN A 115 3.72 -7.47 15.35
N ASN A 116 2.84 -8.43 15.07
CA ASN A 116 2.32 -8.66 13.73
C ASN A 116 1.19 -7.70 13.41
N ILE A 117 1.31 -7.03 12.27
CA ILE A 117 0.22 -6.24 11.68
C ILE A 117 -0.66 -7.18 10.86
N LEU A 118 -1.96 -7.23 11.18
CA LEU A 118 -2.91 -8.09 10.49
C LEU A 118 -3.22 -7.55 9.09
N PHE A 119 -3.63 -8.44 8.18
CA PHE A 119 -4.07 -8.04 6.85
C PHE A 119 -5.28 -7.10 6.93
N HIS A 120 -5.21 -6.02 6.15
CA HIS A 120 -6.26 -5.03 6.01
C HIS A 120 -6.10 -4.28 4.67
N HIS A 121 -7.14 -3.56 4.26
CA HIS A 121 -6.99 -2.47 3.30
C HIS A 121 -6.66 -1.19 4.05
N GLU A 122 -5.77 -0.36 3.52
CA GLU A 122 -5.39 0.90 4.15
C GLU A 122 -6.62 1.80 4.32
N MET A 123 -6.85 2.30 5.54
CA MET A 123 -7.98 3.16 5.89
C MET A 123 -9.37 2.58 5.51
N ALA A 124 -9.55 1.25 5.62
CA ALA A 124 -10.77 0.55 5.20
C ALA A 124 -12.08 1.05 5.83
N GLN A 125 -12.03 1.73 6.98
CA GLN A 125 -13.19 2.27 7.70
C GLN A 125 -13.41 3.78 7.47
N VAL A 126 -12.65 4.41 6.56
CA VAL A 126 -12.79 5.84 6.23
C VAL A 126 -13.49 6.00 4.88
N LEU A 127 -14.41 6.95 4.75
CA LEU A 127 -15.17 7.21 3.52
C LEU A 127 -14.27 7.49 2.30
N LYS A 128 -13.17 8.22 2.52
CA LYS A 128 -12.14 8.48 1.52
C LYS A 128 -10.89 7.70 1.89
N HIS A 129 -10.70 6.55 1.26
CA HIS A 129 -9.53 5.70 1.42
C HIS A 129 -8.61 5.80 0.19
N PRO A 130 -7.32 5.47 0.31
CA PRO A 130 -6.40 5.57 -0.82
C PRO A 130 -6.78 4.57 -1.91
N SER A 131 -6.67 5.00 -3.18
CA SER A 131 -6.84 4.11 -4.33
C SER A 131 -5.58 3.27 -4.62
N LYS A 132 -4.41 3.76 -4.18
CA LYS A 132 -3.09 3.17 -4.39
C LYS A 132 -2.20 3.55 -3.21
N LEU A 133 -1.22 2.72 -2.93
CA LEU A 133 -0.25 2.96 -1.87
C LEU A 133 1.14 2.50 -2.34
N PHE A 134 2.17 3.24 -1.93
CA PHE A 134 3.57 2.91 -2.22
C PHE A 134 4.29 2.56 -0.93
N PHE A 135 5.13 1.53 -0.98
CA PHE A 135 6.07 1.19 0.08
C PHE A 135 7.50 1.32 -0.43
N TYR A 136 8.40 1.73 0.46
CA TYR A 136 9.82 1.88 0.17
C TYR A 136 10.65 1.37 1.35
N CYS A 137 11.69 0.61 1.03
CA CYS A 137 12.66 0.11 1.98
C CYS A 137 13.94 0.95 1.87
N GLU A 138 14.13 1.90 2.79
CA GLU A 138 15.39 2.66 2.89
C GLU A 138 16.47 1.83 3.60
N VAL A 139 16.08 1.06 4.62
CA VAL A 139 16.96 0.21 5.42
C VAL A 139 16.39 -1.20 5.46
N GLU A 140 17.14 -2.15 4.92
CA GLU A 140 16.75 -3.56 4.92
C GLU A 140 16.69 -4.13 6.35
N PRO A 141 15.63 -4.84 6.73
CA PRO A 141 15.54 -5.48 8.04
C PRO A 141 16.57 -6.60 8.17
N ARG A 142 17.15 -6.76 9.37
CA ARG A 142 18.10 -7.86 9.64
C ARG A 142 17.45 -9.24 9.55
N SER A 143 16.17 -9.33 9.91
CA SER A 143 15.35 -10.54 9.88
C SER A 143 13.88 -10.14 10.01
N GLY A 144 12.98 -10.85 9.34
CA GLY A 144 11.57 -10.51 9.29
C GLY A 144 11.32 -9.15 8.64
N GLY A 145 10.28 -8.44 9.10
CA GLY A 145 9.98 -7.08 8.65
C GLY A 145 9.48 -6.99 7.20
N GLU A 146 9.12 -8.12 6.59
CA GLU A 146 8.47 -8.12 5.30
C GLU A 146 7.10 -7.43 5.38
N THR A 147 6.61 -6.94 4.24
CA THR A 147 5.24 -6.46 4.08
C THR A 147 4.46 -7.48 3.23
N PRO A 148 3.83 -8.50 3.84
CA PRO A 148 3.04 -9.46 3.09
C PRO A 148 1.88 -8.77 2.38
N ILE A 149 1.63 -9.15 1.13
CA ILE A 149 0.50 -8.67 0.33
C ILE A 149 -0.33 -9.83 -0.19
N VAL A 150 -1.63 -9.61 -0.35
CA VAL A 150 -2.59 -10.62 -0.81
C VAL A 150 -3.66 -9.98 -1.70
N LEU A 151 -4.12 -10.71 -2.71
CA LEU A 151 -5.22 -10.30 -3.57
C LEU A 151 -6.56 -10.46 -2.84
N SER A 152 -7.21 -9.35 -2.49
CA SER A 152 -8.46 -9.35 -1.73
C SER A 152 -9.61 -10.07 -2.44
N HIS A 153 -9.70 -10.01 -3.78
CA HIS A 153 -10.75 -10.71 -4.53
C HIS A 153 -10.58 -12.23 -4.45
N VAL A 154 -9.35 -12.74 -4.45
CA VAL A 154 -9.06 -14.18 -4.26
C VAL A 154 -9.49 -14.63 -2.86
N VAL A 155 -9.31 -13.78 -1.84
CA VAL A 155 -9.80 -14.06 -0.48
C VAL A 155 -11.32 -14.13 -0.48
N TYR A 156 -12.01 -13.17 -1.12
CA TYR A 156 -13.46 -13.17 -1.26
C TYR A 156 -13.97 -14.44 -1.93
N GLU A 157 -13.43 -14.81 -3.09
CA GLU A 157 -13.83 -16.03 -3.82
C GLU A 157 -13.63 -17.30 -2.98
N LYS A 158 -12.49 -17.42 -2.31
CA LYS A 158 -12.23 -18.56 -1.42
C LYS A 158 -13.17 -18.60 -0.22
N MET A 159 -13.48 -17.45 0.38
CA MET A 159 -14.43 -17.35 1.49
C MET A 159 -15.85 -17.70 1.05
N LYS A 160 -16.30 -17.18 -0.10
CA LYS A 160 -17.63 -17.46 -0.65
C LYS A 160 -17.79 -18.94 -1.01
N ASN A 161 -16.76 -19.55 -1.60
CA ASN A 161 -16.77 -20.97 -1.92
C ASN A 161 -16.74 -21.87 -0.67
N LYS A 162 -16.04 -21.46 0.39
CA LYS A 162 -15.86 -22.27 1.59
C LYS A 162 -16.98 -22.09 2.63
N TYR A 163 -17.50 -20.88 2.76
CA TYR A 163 -18.50 -20.48 3.76
C TYR A 163 -19.58 -19.58 3.14
N PRO A 164 -20.37 -20.09 2.19
CA PRO A 164 -21.32 -19.28 1.41
C PRO A 164 -22.35 -18.55 2.29
N GLU A 165 -22.98 -19.24 3.24
CA GLU A 165 -23.98 -18.66 4.14
C GLU A 165 -23.39 -17.54 5.04
N PHE A 166 -22.14 -17.69 5.46
CA PHE A 166 -21.47 -16.65 6.24
C PHE A 166 -21.20 -15.40 5.39
N VAL A 167 -20.75 -15.58 4.14
CA VAL A 167 -20.52 -14.46 3.22
C VAL A 167 -21.83 -13.78 2.84
N GLU A 168 -22.90 -14.54 2.58
CA GLU A 168 -24.24 -13.98 2.33
C GLU A 168 -24.71 -13.10 3.50
N ARG A 169 -24.57 -13.61 4.74
CA ARG A 169 -24.90 -12.82 5.91
C ARG A 169 -24.03 -11.55 6.05
N LEU A 170 -22.74 -11.61 5.70
CA LEU A 170 -21.90 -10.41 5.69
C LEU A 170 -22.35 -9.39 4.63
N GLU A 171 -22.82 -9.85 3.47
CA GLU A 171 -23.35 -9.01 2.39
C GLU A 171 -24.70 -8.37 2.80
N GLU A 172 -25.54 -9.08 3.55
CA GLU A 172 -26.84 -8.58 4.05
C GLU A 172 -26.72 -7.68 5.28
N ASP A 173 -26.00 -8.13 6.31
CA ASP A 173 -25.96 -7.48 7.63
C ASP A 173 -24.80 -6.47 7.76
N GLY A 174 -23.72 -6.65 7.01
CA GLY A 174 -22.47 -5.91 7.20
C GLY A 174 -21.74 -6.27 8.50
N LEU A 175 -20.98 -5.31 9.04
CA LEU A 175 -20.14 -5.45 10.23
C LEU A 175 -20.27 -4.24 11.14
N ILE A 176 -20.21 -4.47 12.46
CA ILE A 176 -20.11 -3.42 13.48
C ILE A 176 -18.70 -3.44 14.07
N TYR A 177 -18.02 -2.29 14.02
CA TYR A 177 -16.72 -2.10 14.66
C TYR A 177 -16.89 -1.20 15.88
N THR A 178 -16.48 -1.70 17.04
CA THR A 178 -16.43 -0.90 18.27
C THR A 178 -14.97 -0.61 18.60
N ARG A 179 -14.61 0.68 18.61
CA ARG A 179 -13.27 1.14 19.01
C ARG A 179 -13.40 2.05 20.22
N VAL A 180 -12.66 1.76 21.28
CA VAL A 180 -12.59 2.60 22.48
C VAL A 180 -11.30 3.40 22.40
N LEU A 181 -11.44 4.72 22.27
CA LEU A 181 -10.32 5.65 22.17
C LEU A 181 -10.08 6.30 23.55
N GLY A 182 -8.82 6.28 23.99
CA GLY A 182 -8.38 7.07 25.14
C GLY A 182 -8.40 8.58 24.82
N GLU A 183 -8.18 9.41 25.83
CA GLU A 183 -8.05 10.86 25.60
C GLU A 183 -6.81 11.23 24.80
N GLU A 184 -5.68 10.60 25.16
CA GLU A 184 -4.37 10.81 24.59
C GLU A 184 -3.86 9.56 23.86
N ASP A 185 -2.82 9.73 23.05
CA ASP A 185 -2.16 8.64 22.34
C ASP A 185 -1.41 7.72 23.31
N ASN A 186 -1.54 6.41 23.09
CA ASN A 186 -0.81 5.36 23.80
C ASN A 186 0.24 4.73 22.88
N PRO A 187 1.53 5.08 23.04
CA PRO A 187 2.60 4.57 22.15
C PRO A 187 2.88 3.07 22.32
N LEU A 188 2.34 2.42 23.37
CA LEU A 188 2.51 0.99 23.59
C LEU A 188 1.44 0.14 22.89
N SER A 189 0.49 0.76 22.18
CA SER A 189 -0.60 0.06 21.48
C SER A 189 -0.59 0.37 19.99
N ALA A 190 -0.68 -0.67 19.16
CA ALA A 190 -0.74 -0.53 17.70
C ALA A 190 -1.98 0.24 17.19
N ILE A 191 -3.03 0.35 18.01
CA ILE A 191 -4.23 1.15 17.77
C ILE A 191 -4.39 2.27 18.80
N GLY A 192 -3.28 2.67 19.42
CA GLY A 192 -3.24 3.52 20.61
C GLY A 192 -3.59 4.99 20.39
N GLN A 193 -3.87 5.43 19.16
CA GLN A 193 -4.27 6.81 18.90
C GLN A 193 -5.52 7.20 19.71
N GLY A 194 -5.46 8.29 20.46
CA GLY A 194 -6.54 8.84 21.26
C GLY A 194 -7.56 9.60 20.42
N TRP A 195 -8.70 9.97 21.01
CA TRP A 195 -9.76 10.68 20.28
C TRP A 195 -9.31 12.08 19.84
N ARG A 196 -8.47 12.76 20.63
CA ARG A 196 -7.98 14.10 20.27
C ARG A 196 -7.16 14.10 18.99
N SER A 197 -6.22 13.17 18.88
CA SER A 197 -5.41 12.99 17.67
C SER A 197 -6.22 12.41 16.51
N THR A 198 -7.23 11.57 16.79
CA THR A 198 -8.11 10.99 15.76
C THR A 198 -8.98 12.06 15.09
N PHE A 199 -9.56 12.96 15.89
CA PHE A 199 -10.50 13.99 15.43
C PHE A 199 -9.86 15.38 15.29
N LEU A 200 -8.55 15.49 15.54
CA LEU A 200 -7.76 16.72 15.44
C LEU A 200 -8.35 17.88 16.26
N THR A 201 -8.89 17.60 17.44
CA THR A 201 -9.54 18.58 18.32
C THR A 201 -9.42 18.19 19.79
N SER A 202 -9.39 19.18 20.67
CA SER A 202 -9.47 18.97 22.14
C SER A 202 -10.87 19.24 22.72
N ASP A 203 -11.82 19.68 21.88
CA ASP A 203 -13.23 19.90 22.25
C ASP A 203 -14.08 18.66 21.94
N LYS A 204 -14.70 18.09 22.98
CA LYS A 204 -15.57 16.91 22.86
C LYS A 204 -16.76 17.13 21.94
N SER A 205 -17.38 18.31 22.01
CA SER A 205 -18.56 18.63 21.21
C SER A 205 -18.21 18.67 19.73
N VAL A 206 -17.02 19.18 19.40
CA VAL A 206 -16.50 19.18 18.02
C VAL A 206 -16.20 17.76 17.56
N ALA A 207 -15.56 16.95 18.40
CA ALA A 207 -15.24 15.56 18.07
C ALA A 207 -16.49 14.72 17.78
N GLU A 208 -17.54 14.87 18.59
CA GLU A 208 -18.81 14.15 18.44
C GLU A 208 -19.59 14.51 17.16
N MET A 209 -19.32 15.66 16.55
CA MET A 209 -19.91 16.05 15.25
C MET A 209 -19.15 15.50 14.03
N LEU A 210 -17.96 14.93 14.23
CA LEU A 210 -17.09 14.41 13.17
C LEU A 210 -17.25 12.89 12.93
N VAL A 211 -18.04 12.22 13.77
CA VAL A 211 -18.42 10.79 13.66
C VAL A 211 -19.80 10.64 13.03
#